data_AF-A0AB36JS71-F1
#
_entry.id   AF-A0AB36JS71-F1
#
_cell.length_a   1.000
_cell.length_b   1.000
_cell.length_c   1.000
_cell.angle_alpha   90.00
_cell.angle_beta   90.00
_cell.angle_gamma   90.00
#
_symmetry.space_group_name_H-M   'P 1'
#
loop_
_entity.id
_entity.type
_entity.pdbx_description
1 polymer ?
#
loop_
_entity_poly.entity_id
_entity_poly.type
_entity_poly.pdbx_seq_one_letter_code
_entity_poly.pdbx_strand_id
1 'polypeptide(L)'
;SAVQNLDAGDQVTDTITLNASDGTPQDIVITITGTDDAPEVTGEFVGSMTEGDVGDAAVTASGTIAISDVDSDDAPSFADT
;
A
#
# COMPACT_ATOMS: atom_id res chain seq x y z
N SER A 1 -8.83 5.65 -1.88
CA SER A 1 -9.53 6.23 -0.72
C SER A 1 -8.59 7.29 -0.18
N ALA A 2 -8.91 8.59 -0.19
CA ALA A 2 -7.91 9.64 0.10
C ALA A 2 -7.36 9.61 1.55
N VAL A 3 -8.09 8.98 2.48
CA VAL A 3 -7.69 8.85 3.89
C VAL A 3 -6.77 7.67 4.18
N GLN A 4 -6.63 6.72 3.23
CA GLN A 4 -5.71 5.58 3.39
C GLN A 4 -4.31 5.88 2.87
N ASN A 5 -4.11 7.10 2.39
CA ASN A 5 -2.95 7.54 1.66
C ASN A 5 -2.14 8.54 2.50
N LEU A 6 -2.35 8.56 3.83
CA LEU A 6 -1.92 9.63 4.73
C LEU A 6 -0.82 9.12 5.66
N ASP A 7 0.37 9.68 5.51
CA ASP A 7 1.53 9.35 6.34
C ASP A 7 1.33 9.78 7.81
N ALA A 8 2.24 9.35 8.68
CA ALA A 8 2.25 9.79 10.06
C ALA A 8 2.34 11.32 10.20
N GLY A 9 1.27 11.91 10.73
CA GLY A 9 1.17 13.35 10.98
C GLY A 9 0.43 14.13 9.91
N ASP A 10 0.15 13.52 8.76
CA ASP A 10 -0.76 14.07 7.77
C ASP A 10 -2.18 14.12 8.32
N GLN A 11 -2.93 15.13 7.88
CA GLN A 11 -4.27 15.36 8.36
C GLN A 11 -5.20 15.76 7.23
N VAL A 12 -6.40 15.18 7.27
CA VAL A 12 -7.53 15.62 6.45
C VAL A 12 -8.73 15.85 7.34
N THR A 13 -9.61 16.73 6.88
CA THR A 13 -10.81 17.12 7.60
C THR A 13 -12.03 16.61 6.85
N ASP A 14 -12.92 15.96 7.56
CA ASP A 14 -14.28 15.68 7.09
C ASP A 14 -15.27 16.56 7.85
N THR A 15 -16.25 17.12 7.14
CA THR A 15 -17.22 18.06 7.72
C THR A 15 -18.62 17.57 7.45
N ILE A 16 -19.37 17.34 8.54
CA ILE A 16 -20.79 17.02 8.48
C ILE A 16 -21.58 18.26 8.88
N THR A 17 -22.26 18.88 7.91
CA THR A 17 -23.18 20.00 8.17
C THR A 17 -24.58 19.49 8.52
N LEU A 18 -25.11 19.96 9.64
CA LEU A 18 -26.43 19.64 10.16
C LEU A 18 -27.29 20.91 10.21
N ASN A 19 -28.58 20.82 9.92
CA ASN A 19 -29.51 21.92 10.19
C ASN A 19 -30.19 21.68 11.54
N ALA A 20 -30.05 22.64 12.45
CA ALA A 20 -30.80 22.65 13.70
C ALA A 20 -32.30 22.85 13.44
N SER A 21 -33.13 22.54 14.43
CA SER A 21 -34.59 22.70 14.34
C SER A 21 -35.05 24.14 14.08
N ASP A 22 -34.19 25.12 14.36
CA ASP A 22 -34.41 26.54 14.07
C ASP A 22 -33.92 26.97 12.67
N GLY A 23 -33.41 26.03 11.88
CA GLY A 23 -32.89 26.25 10.53
C GLY A 23 -31.41 26.62 10.46
N THR A 24 -30.74 26.87 11.59
CA THR A 24 -29.33 27.26 11.62
C THR A 24 -28.42 26.08 11.27
N PRO A 25 -27.49 26.22 10.30
CA PRO A 25 -26.50 25.19 10.02
C PRO A 25 -25.45 25.11 11.15
N GLN A 26 -25.04 23.89 11.48
CA GLN A 26 -23.98 23.58 12.44
C GLN A 26 -23.06 22.54 11.82
N ASP A 27 -21.75 22.77 11.92
CA ASP A 27 -20.75 21.87 11.36
C ASP A 27 -20.14 21.01 12.46
N ILE A 28 -20.11 19.69 12.23
CA ILE A 28 -19.25 18.77 12.95
C ILE A 28 -18.00 18.59 12.11
N VAL A 29 -16.87 19.06 12.65
CA VAL A 29 -15.57 18.97 12.02
C VAL A 29 -14.82 17.77 12.61
N ILE A 30 -14.49 16.81 11.77
CA ILE A 30 -13.77 15.58 12.13
C ILE A 30 -12.37 15.70 11.54
N THR A 31 -11.37 15.70 12.41
CA THR A 31 -9.97 15.62 11.99
C THR A 31 -9.54 14.17 11.97
N ILE A 32 -9.05 13.73 10.80
CA ILE A 32 -8.49 12.41 10.58
C ILE A 32 -6.98 12.60 10.50
N THR A 33 -6.24 11.91 11.36
CA THR A 33 -4.77 11.92 11.36
C THR A 33 -4.28 10.60 10.79
N GLY A 34 -3.38 10.68 9.82
CA GLY A 34 -2.72 9.54 9.18
C GLY A 34 -1.77 8.80 10.11
N THR A 35 -1.48 7.56 9.73
CA THR A 35 -0.48 6.68 10.35
C THR A 35 0.40 6.15 9.25
N ASP A 36 1.67 5.90 9.56
CA ASP A 36 2.63 5.32 8.63
C ASP A 36 2.50 3.78 8.68
N ASP A 37 1.96 3.20 7.62
CA ASP A 37 1.91 1.77 7.35
C ASP A 37 3.23 1.33 6.71
N ALA A 38 3.77 0.20 7.15
CA ALA A 38 5.03 -0.29 6.58
C ALA A 38 4.80 -0.99 5.23
N PRO A 39 5.74 -0.90 4.28
CA PRO A 39 5.62 -1.58 3.00
C PRO A 39 5.66 -3.10 3.17
N GLU A 40 4.86 -3.80 2.36
CA GLU A 40 4.80 -5.26 2.32
C GLU A 40 5.41 -5.81 1.03
N VAL A 41 6.34 -6.76 1.17
CA VAL A 41 6.90 -7.52 0.05
C VAL A 41 6.24 -8.88 -0.03
N THR A 42 5.72 -9.24 -1.20
CA THR A 42 5.04 -10.51 -1.45
C THR A 42 5.60 -11.22 -2.68
N GLY A 43 5.36 -12.53 -2.79
CA GLY A 43 5.78 -13.33 -3.93
C GLY A 43 6.51 -14.61 -3.52
N GLU A 44 7.14 -15.24 -4.49
CA GLU A 44 7.91 -16.46 -4.27
C GLU A 44 9.37 -16.11 -4.01
N PHE A 45 9.77 -16.19 -2.74
CA PHE A 45 11.14 -15.86 -2.31
C PHE A 45 12.13 -17.00 -2.50
N VAL A 46 11.64 -18.22 -2.71
CA VAL A 46 12.47 -19.41 -2.86
C VAL A 46 11.88 -20.27 -3.96
N GLY A 47 12.70 -20.57 -4.97
CA GLY A 47 12.40 -21.53 -6.01
C GLY A 47 13.31 -22.74 -5.91
N SER A 48 12.86 -23.88 -6.45
CA SER A 48 13.72 -25.05 -6.68
C SER A 48 13.70 -25.42 -8.15
N MET A 49 14.82 -25.92 -8.65
CA MET A 49 14.99 -26.26 -10.06
C MET A 49 15.73 -27.59 -10.15
N THR A 50 15.30 -28.44 -11.07
CA THR A 50 16.00 -29.68 -11.41
C THR A 50 16.66 -29.47 -12.76
N GLU A 51 17.93 -29.86 -12.87
CA GLU A 51 18.66 -29.81 -14.14
C GLU A 51 18.03 -30.79 -15.16
N GLY A 52 18.09 -30.43 -16.45
CA GLY A 52 17.68 -31.30 -17.56
C GLY A 52 18.80 -32.25 -17.99
N ASP A 53 18.45 -33.27 -18.77
CA ASP A 53 19.41 -34.22 -19.32
C ASP A 53 20.06 -33.73 -20.63
N VAL A 54 21.11 -34.42 -21.07
CA VAL A 54 21.79 -34.10 -22.35
C VAL A 54 20.82 -34.27 -23.53
N GLY A 55 20.50 -33.15 -24.19
CA GLY A 55 19.60 -33.12 -25.35
C GLY A 55 18.24 -32.48 -25.06
N ASP A 56 17.94 -32.15 -23.80
CA ASP A 56 16.71 -31.47 -23.42
C ASP A 56 16.73 -29.98 -23.77
N ALA A 57 15.53 -29.39 -23.83
CA ALA A 57 15.38 -27.94 -23.89
C ALA A 57 15.87 -27.30 -22.58
N ALA A 58 16.34 -26.05 -22.66
CA ALA A 58 16.82 -25.32 -21.50
C ALA A 58 15.73 -25.21 -20.43
N VAL A 59 16.08 -25.55 -19.19
CA VAL A 59 15.22 -25.35 -18.02
C VAL A 59 15.37 -23.91 -17.55
N THR A 60 14.25 -23.19 -17.48
CA THR A 60 14.20 -21.79 -17.02
C THR A 60 13.35 -21.69 -15.77
N ALA A 61 13.82 -20.94 -14.77
CA ALA A 61 12.96 -20.45 -13.70
C ALA A 61 12.56 -19.00 -13.94
N SER A 62 11.32 -18.70 -13.61
CA SER A 62 10.77 -17.36 -13.54
C SER A 62 10.02 -17.22 -12.23
N GLY A 63 9.93 -16.00 -11.75
CA GLY A 63 9.22 -15.63 -10.54
C GLY A 63 9.00 -14.13 -10.53
N THR A 64 8.04 -13.70 -9.73
CA THR A 64 7.75 -12.28 -9.52
C THR A 64 7.73 -12.02 -8.03
N ILE A 65 8.40 -10.94 -7.63
CA ILE A 65 8.24 -10.33 -6.32
C ILE A 65 7.48 -9.03 -6.55
N ALA A 66 6.46 -8.79 -5.72
CA ALA A 66 5.67 -7.58 -5.73
C ALA A 66 5.90 -6.83 -4.42
N ILE A 67 5.72 -5.52 -4.48
CA ILE A 67 5.73 -4.67 -3.31
C ILE A 67 4.46 -3.83 -3.31
N SER A 68 3.86 -3.67 -2.15
CA SER A 68 2.74 -2.77 -1.93
C SER A 68 2.97 -1.95 -0.68
N ASP A 69 2.61 -0.68 -0.77
CA ASP A 69 2.45 0.21 0.36
C ASP A 69 1.04 0.79 0.31
N VAL A 70 0.46 1.03 1.48
CA VAL A 70 -0.88 1.60 1.61
C VAL A 70 -0.82 3.12 1.53
N ASP A 71 0.25 3.72 2.06
CA ASP A 71 0.48 5.16 2.07
C ASP A 71 0.93 5.68 0.71
N SER A 72 0.92 7.01 0.57
CA SER A 72 1.37 7.65 -0.66
C SER A 72 2.89 7.79 -0.66
N ASP A 73 3.49 7.76 -1.84
CA ASP A 73 4.90 8.12 -2.05
C ASP A 73 5.97 7.22 -1.41
N ASP A 74 5.59 6.13 -0.74
CA ASP A 74 6.54 5.13 -0.26
C ASP A 74 6.88 4.08 -1.34
N ALA A 75 8.13 4.12 -1.81
CA ALA A 75 8.65 3.32 -2.91
C ALA A 75 9.85 2.48 -2.44
N PRO A 76 9.61 1.32 -1.82
CA PRO A 76 10.68 0.42 -1.41
C PRO A 76 11.55 -0.03 -2.59
N SER A 77 12.87 -0.10 -2.35
CA SER A 77 13.87 -0.48 -3.35
C SER A 77 14.56 -1.79 -3.01
N PHE A 78 14.77 -2.65 -4.01
CA PHE A 78 15.69 -3.78 -3.88
C PHE A 78 17.10 -3.33 -4.26
N ALA A 79 18.05 -3.45 -3.33
CA ALA A 79 19.46 -3.31 -3.65
C ALA A 79 20.00 -4.65 -4.19
N ASP A 80 20.76 -4.59 -5.28
CA ASP A 80 21.62 -5.72 -5.69
C ASP A 80 22.81 -5.77 -4.70
N THR A 81 23.02 -6.93 -4.06
CA THR A 81 24.07 -7.12 -3.04
C THR A 81 25.23 -7.94 -3.57
#